data_AF-A0A1Q3W8A1-F1
#
_entry.id   AF-A0A1Q3W8A1-F1
#
_cell.length_a   1.000
_cell.length_b   1.000
_cell.length_c   1.000
_cell.angle_alpha   90.00
_cell.angle_beta   90.00
_cell.angle_gamma   90.00
#
_symmetry.space_group_name_H-M   'P 1'
#
loop_
_entity.id
_entity.type
_entity.pdbx_description
1 polymer ?
#
loop_
_entity_poly.entity_id
_entity_poly.type
_entity_poly.pdbx_seq_one_letter_code
_entity_poly.pdbx_strand_id
1 'polypeptide(L)'
;MVKNEEGFKNARTLCSGFSFLFAPMKQLLRTQQPLATIAFIILLSLSHSANAQDNTLKGILPLQNNEVYYKQKFETPGLSKAEVFRRARRWWVLTYKSAKDVLQLSDENTGELIGKGYSFVDAPSEKKDMPISFIVHSTMTLDAADGGYVVTVSQIRLLNSWFAYPGTPIESYKRSPEKNLIRVLQGTDQKIKDTFASINKFVLTESL
;
A
#
# COMPACT_ATOMS: atom_id res chain seq x y z
N MET A 1 -85.55 -49.52 -22.82
CA MET A 1 -86.18 -50.87 -22.74
C MET A 1 -85.07 -51.90 -22.83
N VAL A 2 -84.96 -52.79 -21.82
CA VAL A 2 -84.64 -54.23 -21.92
C VAL A 2 -83.25 -54.57 -22.56
N LYS A 3 -82.26 -55.24 -21.95
CA LYS A 3 -82.16 -56.52 -21.19
C LYS A 3 -80.68 -56.60 -20.72
N ASN A 4 -80.35 -56.90 -19.46
CA ASN A 4 -80.13 -58.23 -18.86
C ASN A 4 -79.29 -59.23 -19.68
N GLU A 5 -78.26 -59.76 -18.98
CA GLU A 5 -77.83 -61.18 -18.96
C GLU A 5 -77.23 -61.76 -20.26
N GLU A 6 -76.31 -62.72 -20.32
CA GLU A 6 -75.52 -63.53 -19.40
C GLU A 6 -74.55 -64.36 -20.28
N GLY A 7 -73.55 -64.99 -19.68
CA GLY A 7 -73.13 -66.35 -20.08
C GLY A 7 -71.84 -66.46 -20.89
N PHE A 8 -70.74 -66.91 -20.28
CA PHE A 8 -70.29 -68.31 -20.09
C PHE A 8 -69.51 -68.90 -21.28
N LYS A 9 -68.21 -69.17 -21.09
CA LYS A 9 -67.61 -70.53 -21.01
C LYS A 9 -66.07 -70.49 -20.98
N ASN A 10 -65.51 -71.07 -19.91
CA ASN A 10 -64.45 -72.09 -19.84
C ASN A 10 -63.08 -71.85 -20.55
N ALA A 11 -61.92 -72.25 -20.04
CA ALA A 11 -61.48 -72.83 -18.78
C ALA A 11 -59.93 -72.99 -18.82
N ARG A 12 -59.28 -72.99 -17.64
CA ARG A 12 -57.94 -73.54 -17.30
C ARG A 12 -56.74 -72.75 -17.90
N THR A 13 -55.64 -72.45 -17.18
CA THR A 13 -54.96 -73.20 -16.11
C THR A 13 -53.88 -72.32 -15.42
N LEU A 14 -53.71 -72.50 -14.09
CA LEU A 14 -52.48 -72.38 -13.26
C LEU A 14 -51.84 -70.98 -13.09
N CYS A 15 -51.39 -70.49 -11.93
CA CYS A 15 -51.06 -71.10 -10.65
C CYS A 15 -51.16 -70.06 -9.50
N SER A 16 -51.48 -70.55 -8.32
CA SER A 16 -51.75 -69.89 -7.04
C SER A 16 -50.49 -69.48 -6.25
N GLY A 17 -50.60 -68.47 -5.37
CA GLY A 17 -49.75 -68.39 -4.17
C GLY A 17 -49.55 -67.01 -3.53
N PHE A 18 -50.56 -66.53 -2.80
CA PHE A 18 -50.45 -65.51 -1.74
C PHE A 18 -49.98 -66.25 -0.47
N SER A 19 -48.96 -65.83 0.28
CA SER A 19 -49.16 -65.01 1.49
C SER A 19 -47.85 -64.83 2.29
N PHE A 20 -47.62 -63.59 2.73
CA PHE A 20 -47.03 -63.10 4.00
C PHE A 20 -45.74 -63.72 4.58
N LEU A 21 -44.78 -62.85 4.95
CA LEU A 21 -44.32 -62.63 6.36
C LEU A 21 -43.05 -61.74 6.42
N PHE A 22 -43.13 -60.70 7.26
CA PHE A 22 -42.06 -59.99 8.00
C PHE A 22 -40.90 -59.24 7.29
N ALA A 23 -40.84 -57.93 7.56
CA ALA A 23 -39.64 -57.07 7.59
C ALA A 23 -38.80 -57.33 8.88
N PRO A 24 -37.72 -56.59 9.21
CA PRO A 24 -36.66 -55.92 8.44
C PRO A 24 -35.23 -56.32 8.91
N MET A 25 -34.15 -55.94 8.23
CA MET A 25 -32.82 -55.88 8.88
C MET A 25 -31.94 -54.76 8.35
N LYS A 26 -31.48 -53.94 9.31
CA LYS A 26 -30.58 -52.79 9.17
C LYS A 26 -29.21 -53.20 8.62
N GLN A 27 -28.50 -52.17 8.15
CA GLN A 27 -27.06 -52.06 7.92
C GLN A 27 -26.59 -52.30 6.48
N LEU A 28 -26.28 -51.20 5.80
CA LEU A 28 -24.93 -50.98 5.26
C LEU A 28 -24.72 -49.47 5.04
N LEU A 29 -24.02 -48.85 5.99
CA LEU A 29 -23.46 -47.51 5.90
C LEU A 29 -22.47 -47.43 4.74
N ARG A 30 -22.51 -46.36 3.94
CA ARG A 30 -21.26 -45.71 3.51
C ARG A 30 -21.46 -44.25 3.13
N THR A 31 -21.29 -43.45 4.17
CA THR A 31 -20.83 -42.06 4.16
C THR A 31 -19.62 -41.87 3.25
N GLN A 32 -19.86 -41.50 2.00
CA GLN A 32 -18.88 -40.86 1.13
C GLN A 32 -19.29 -39.40 1.11
N GLN A 33 -18.53 -38.49 1.73
CA GLN A 33 -18.44 -37.03 1.52
C GLN A 33 -17.84 -36.31 2.77
N PRO A 34 -16.61 -36.64 3.22
CA PRO A 34 -15.81 -35.60 3.87
C PRO A 34 -14.43 -35.39 3.23
N LEU A 35 -14.00 -36.24 2.30
CA LEU A 35 -12.65 -36.12 1.72
C LEU A 35 -12.52 -34.93 0.76
N ALA A 36 -13.54 -34.66 -0.06
CA ALA A 36 -13.50 -33.56 -1.03
C ALA A 36 -13.49 -32.17 -0.35
N THR A 37 -14.18 -32.04 0.78
CA THR A 37 -14.27 -30.78 1.54
C THR A 37 -12.97 -30.45 2.27
N ILE A 38 -12.27 -31.47 2.80
CA ILE A 38 -10.97 -31.29 3.47
C ILE A 38 -9.89 -30.87 2.43
N ALA A 39 -9.91 -31.45 1.23
CA ALA A 39 -8.98 -31.07 0.16
C ALA A 39 -9.19 -29.61 -0.31
N PHE A 40 -10.44 -29.12 -0.32
CA PHE A 40 -10.75 -27.75 -0.69
C PHE A 40 -10.25 -26.71 0.32
N ILE A 41 -10.28 -27.03 1.62
CA ILE A 41 -9.78 -26.15 2.69
C ILE A 41 -8.25 -26.10 2.72
N ILE A 42 -7.56 -27.19 2.39
CA ILE A 42 -6.08 -27.25 2.30
C ILE A 42 -5.55 -26.49 1.07
N LEU A 43 -6.33 -26.41 -0.02
CA LEU A 43 -5.94 -25.61 -1.20
C LEU A 43 -6.07 -24.09 -0.98
N LEU A 44 -6.94 -23.64 -0.08
CA LEU A 44 -7.15 -22.21 0.22
C LEU A 44 -6.06 -21.60 1.13
N SER A 45 -5.34 -22.43 1.90
CA SER A 45 -4.27 -21.98 2.80
C SER A 45 -2.92 -21.75 2.10
N LEU A 46 -2.80 -22.02 0.80
CA LEU A 46 -1.65 -21.64 -0.04
C LEU A 46 -1.75 -20.20 -0.59
N SER A 47 -2.54 -19.33 0.05
CA SER A 47 -2.58 -17.91 -0.26
C SER A 47 -1.30 -17.22 0.21
N HIS A 48 -0.25 -17.43 -0.59
CA HIS A 48 0.83 -16.50 -0.92
C HIS A 48 1.19 -15.50 0.18
N SER A 49 2.22 -15.83 0.96
CA SER A 49 3.11 -14.82 1.50
C SER A 49 3.64 -14.01 0.31
N ALA A 50 2.98 -12.89 0.02
CA ALA A 50 3.51 -11.91 -0.91
C ALA A 50 4.85 -11.51 -0.33
N ASN A 51 5.94 -11.97 -0.95
CA ASN A 51 7.25 -11.44 -0.67
C ASN A 51 7.16 -9.96 -1.00
N ALA A 52 7.07 -9.12 0.04
CA ALA A 52 7.46 -7.73 -0.06
C ALA A 52 8.95 -7.77 -0.43
N GLN A 53 9.23 -7.89 -1.73
CA GLN A 53 10.57 -7.70 -2.25
C GLN A 53 10.98 -6.34 -1.72
N ASP A 54 12.11 -6.31 -1.01
CA ASP A 54 12.72 -5.12 -0.44
C ASP A 54 13.01 -4.16 -1.60
N ASN A 55 12.00 -3.38 -1.96
CA ASN A 55 12.01 -2.50 -3.12
C ASN A 55 12.68 -1.23 -2.63
N THR A 56 13.98 -1.30 -2.41
CA THR A 56 14.77 -0.20 -1.89
C THR A 56 15.95 0.08 -2.80
N LEU A 57 16.31 1.36 -2.92
CA LEU A 57 17.55 1.77 -3.54
C LEU A 57 18.69 1.45 -2.58
N LYS A 58 19.45 0.41 -2.92
CA LYS A 58 20.61 -0.08 -2.16
C LYS A 58 20.30 -0.45 -0.69
N GLY A 59 19.08 -0.92 -0.40
CA GLY A 59 18.70 -1.29 0.98
C GLY A 59 18.36 -0.09 1.87
N ILE A 60 18.24 1.13 1.32
CA ILE A 60 18.16 2.37 2.11
C ILE A 60 16.88 3.15 1.80
N LEU A 61 16.69 3.58 0.55
CA LEU A 61 15.55 4.43 0.19
C LEU A 61 14.40 3.59 -0.36
N PRO A 62 13.15 3.75 0.10
CA PRO A 62 12.00 3.03 -0.44
C PRO A 62 11.74 3.41 -1.89
N LEU A 63 11.47 2.39 -2.71
CA LEU A 63 11.08 2.53 -4.10
C LEU A 63 9.60 2.18 -4.26
N GLN A 64 8.94 2.91 -5.14
CA GLN A 64 7.64 2.57 -5.71
C GLN A 64 7.73 2.80 -7.20
N ASN A 65 7.35 1.82 -8.02
CA ASN A 65 7.47 1.90 -9.49
C ASN A 65 8.90 2.27 -9.98
N ASN A 66 9.92 1.76 -9.28
CA ASN A 66 11.35 2.02 -9.56
C ASN A 66 11.77 3.50 -9.39
N GLU A 67 10.98 4.30 -8.68
CA GLU A 67 11.30 5.66 -8.24
C GLU A 67 11.33 5.74 -6.71
N VAL A 68 12.20 6.56 -6.14
CA VAL A 68 12.23 6.79 -4.70
C VAL A 68 10.98 7.56 -4.32
N TYR A 69 10.19 6.97 -3.43
CA TYR A 69 8.87 7.45 -3.07
C TYR A 69 8.59 7.21 -1.59
N TYR A 70 8.33 8.28 -0.87
CA TYR A 70 7.91 8.24 0.53
C TYR A 70 6.47 8.70 0.62
N LYS A 71 5.67 7.98 1.42
CA LYS A 71 4.30 8.36 1.75
C LYS A 71 4.06 8.09 3.23
N GLN A 72 3.61 9.12 3.94
CA GLN A 72 3.29 9.03 5.35
C GLN A 72 1.93 9.64 5.62
N LYS A 73 1.06 8.87 6.28
CA LYS A 73 -0.22 9.37 6.80
C LYS A 73 -0.01 9.82 8.25
N PHE A 74 -0.60 10.95 8.60
CA PHE A 74 -0.64 11.48 9.96
C PHE A 74 -2.08 11.69 10.39
N GLU A 75 -2.38 11.31 11.62
CA GLU A 75 -3.67 11.53 12.25
C GLU A 75 -3.61 12.82 13.08
N THR A 76 -4.63 13.66 12.96
CA THR A 76 -4.80 14.91 13.71
C THR A 76 -6.22 14.97 14.29
N PRO A 77 -6.52 14.17 15.32
CA PRO A 77 -7.86 14.10 15.88
C PRO A 77 -8.37 15.48 16.29
N GLY A 78 -9.57 15.85 15.83
CA GLY A 78 -10.20 17.13 16.15
C GLY A 78 -9.80 18.32 15.29
N LEU A 79 -8.85 18.17 14.35
CA LEU A 79 -8.57 19.21 13.36
C LEU A 79 -9.41 19.00 12.09
N SER A 80 -10.00 20.08 11.57
CA SER A 80 -10.65 20.07 10.26
C SER A 80 -9.62 20.16 9.13
N LYS A 81 -10.02 19.77 7.92
CA LYS A 81 -9.21 19.92 6.69
C LYS A 81 -8.65 21.34 6.54
N ALA A 82 -9.50 22.35 6.74
CA ALA A 82 -9.11 23.75 6.61
C ALA A 82 -8.01 24.14 7.61
N GLU A 83 -8.12 23.66 8.85
CA GLU A 83 -7.13 23.96 9.88
C GLU A 83 -5.80 23.24 9.63
N VAL A 84 -5.84 21.97 9.22
CA VAL A 84 -4.65 21.22 8.81
C VAL A 84 -3.96 21.92 7.64
N PHE A 85 -4.72 22.26 6.59
CA PHE A 85 -4.21 22.97 5.42
C PHE A 85 -3.52 24.29 5.80
N ARG A 86 -4.18 25.11 6.62
CA ARG A 86 -3.66 26.41 7.07
C ARG A 86 -2.36 26.27 7.85
N ARG A 87 -2.30 25.32 8.80
CA ARG A 87 -1.08 25.05 9.60
C ARG A 87 0.05 24.50 8.75
N ALA A 88 -0.23 23.56 7.86
CA ALA A 88 0.76 22.99 6.95
C ALA A 88 1.33 24.02 5.98
N ARG A 89 0.47 24.87 5.40
CA ARG A 89 0.90 25.98 4.54
C ARG A 89 1.80 26.95 5.31
N ARG A 90 1.44 27.29 6.55
CA ARG A 90 2.26 28.14 7.43
C ARG A 90 3.62 27.50 7.72
N TRP A 91 3.66 26.21 8.05
CA TRP A 91 4.91 25.47 8.22
C TRP A 91 5.81 25.58 6.98
N TRP A 92 5.23 25.45 5.79
CA TRP A 92 5.97 25.57 4.53
C TRP A 92 6.62 26.95 4.36
N VAL A 93 5.85 28.01 4.62
CA VAL A 93 6.31 29.40 4.53
C VAL A 93 7.42 29.69 5.53
N LEU A 94 7.35 29.10 6.73
CA LEU A 94 8.33 29.33 7.81
C LEU A 94 9.59 28.45 7.67
N THR A 95 9.46 27.26 7.10
CA THR A 95 10.56 26.30 6.98
C THR A 95 11.48 26.63 5.81
N TYR A 96 10.93 27.15 4.72
CA TYR A 96 11.69 27.47 3.53
C TYR A 96 11.90 28.97 3.37
N LYS A 97 13.15 29.36 3.11
CA LYS A 97 13.61 30.77 3.07
C LYS A 97 12.82 31.65 2.09
N SER A 98 12.28 31.09 1.01
CA SER A 98 11.43 31.79 0.05
C SER A 98 10.18 30.97 -0.22
N ALA A 99 9.06 31.37 0.41
CA ALA A 99 7.78 30.72 0.19
C ALA A 99 7.32 30.76 -1.29
N LYS A 100 7.65 31.84 -2.01
CA LYS A 100 7.32 32.01 -3.43
C LYS A 100 8.06 31.03 -4.34
N ASP A 101 9.28 30.64 -3.99
CA ASP A 101 10.09 29.73 -4.82
C ASP A 101 9.80 28.26 -4.54
N VAL A 102 9.17 27.97 -3.39
CA VAL A 102 9.04 26.62 -2.85
C VAL A 102 7.61 26.10 -2.94
N LEU A 103 6.57 26.91 -2.72
CA LEU A 103 5.18 26.46 -2.86
C LEU A 103 4.67 26.65 -4.30
N GLN A 104 4.40 25.55 -5.00
CA GLN A 104 3.99 25.53 -6.41
C GLN A 104 2.46 25.42 -6.58
N LEU A 105 1.78 24.72 -5.66
CA LEU A 105 0.32 24.62 -5.59
C LEU A 105 -0.14 24.85 -4.16
N SER A 106 -1.22 25.61 -3.99
CA SER A 106 -1.90 25.83 -2.72
C SER A 106 -3.39 25.98 -2.98
N ASP A 107 -4.12 24.87 -2.93
CA ASP A 107 -5.56 24.82 -3.17
C ASP A 107 -6.30 24.43 -1.88
N GLU A 108 -6.93 25.42 -1.27
CA GLU A 108 -7.69 25.25 -0.03
C GLU A 108 -8.96 24.41 -0.23
N ASN A 109 -9.55 24.41 -1.43
CA ASN A 109 -10.77 23.67 -1.71
C ASN A 109 -10.49 22.16 -1.73
N THR A 110 -9.43 21.74 -2.43
CA THR A 110 -9.00 20.34 -2.46
C THR A 110 -8.26 19.95 -1.18
N GLY A 111 -7.60 20.91 -0.52
CA GLY A 111 -6.71 20.66 0.62
C GLY A 111 -5.30 20.29 0.20
N GLU A 112 -4.93 20.55 -1.06
CA GLU A 112 -3.65 20.14 -1.65
C GLU A 112 -2.60 21.25 -1.57
N LEU A 113 -1.41 20.89 -1.09
CA LEU A 113 -0.20 21.71 -1.14
C LEU A 113 0.89 20.93 -1.90
N ILE A 114 1.49 21.55 -2.91
CA ILE A 114 2.67 20.99 -3.59
C ILE A 114 3.80 22.00 -3.50
N GLY A 115 4.99 21.55 -3.10
CA GLY A 115 6.16 22.39 -3.13
C GLY A 115 7.48 21.65 -3.37
N LYS A 116 8.51 22.41 -3.74
CA LYS A 116 9.86 21.91 -4.01
C LYS A 116 10.77 22.23 -2.84
N GLY A 117 11.32 21.20 -2.21
CA GLY A 117 12.30 21.34 -1.14
C GLY A 117 13.73 21.21 -1.65
N TYR A 118 14.68 21.78 -0.91
CA TYR A 118 16.07 21.37 -1.01
C TYR A 118 16.69 21.21 0.38
N SER A 119 17.64 20.28 0.50
CA SER A 119 18.43 20.10 1.72
C SER A 119 19.87 19.77 1.37
N PHE A 120 20.80 20.01 2.29
CA PHE A 120 22.20 19.64 2.13
C PHE A 120 22.48 18.34 2.88
N VAL A 121 23.21 17.44 2.22
CA VAL A 121 23.71 16.19 2.79
C VAL A 121 25.21 16.13 2.55
N ASP A 122 25.98 16.12 3.63
CA ASP A 122 27.44 16.04 3.56
C ASP A 122 27.90 14.59 3.57
N ALA A 123 28.85 14.27 2.69
CA ALA A 123 29.56 13.00 2.66
C ALA A 123 31.06 13.24 2.88
N PRO A 124 31.73 12.41 3.70
CA PRO A 124 33.18 12.47 3.84
C PRO A 124 33.85 12.20 2.48
N SER A 125 34.90 12.96 2.20
CA SER A 125 35.76 12.74 1.04
C SER A 125 36.95 11.85 1.41
N GLU A 126 37.49 11.14 0.43
CA GLU A 126 38.77 10.42 0.60
C GLU A 126 39.92 11.39 0.92
N LYS A 127 39.79 12.65 0.52
CA LYS A 127 40.64 13.75 0.98
C LYS A 127 40.00 14.30 2.26
N LYS A 128 40.63 14.01 3.41
CA LYS A 128 40.14 14.31 4.78
C LYS A 128 39.64 15.75 5.00
N ASP A 129 40.09 16.71 4.20
CA ASP A 129 39.84 18.14 4.41
C ASP A 129 38.81 18.77 3.47
N MET A 130 38.07 17.98 2.68
CA MET A 130 37.11 18.53 1.72
C MET A 130 35.83 17.67 1.63
N PRO A 131 34.87 17.80 2.57
CA PRO A 131 33.61 17.08 2.49
C PRO A 131 32.88 17.37 1.17
N ILE A 132 32.25 16.36 0.60
CA ILE A 132 31.41 16.50 -0.60
C ILE A 132 29.98 16.77 -0.12
N SER A 133 29.49 17.98 -0.33
CA SER A 133 28.10 18.32 -0.05
C SER A 133 27.24 18.06 -1.27
N PHE A 134 26.15 17.32 -1.08
CA PHE A 134 25.09 17.13 -2.06
C PHE A 134 23.90 18.01 -1.70
N ILE A 135 23.35 18.69 -2.69
CA ILE A 135 22.06 19.33 -2.61
C ILE A 135 21.02 18.30 -3.07
N VAL A 136 20.11 17.96 -2.16
CA VAL A 136 18.99 17.06 -2.41
C VAL A 136 17.77 17.90 -2.70
N HIS A 137 17.35 17.93 -3.96
CA HIS A 137 16.06 18.48 -4.36
C HIS A 137 14.97 17.41 -4.31
N SER A 138 13.76 17.79 -3.91
CA SER A 138 12.61 16.91 -3.93
C SER A 138 11.31 17.67 -4.15
N THR A 139 10.29 16.97 -4.63
CA THR A 139 8.91 17.44 -4.64
C THR A 139 8.19 16.83 -3.45
N MET A 140 7.56 17.68 -2.64
CA MET A 140 6.70 17.27 -1.53
C MET A 140 5.26 17.68 -1.83
N THR A 141 4.33 16.77 -1.55
CA THR A 141 2.88 17.01 -1.63
C THR A 141 2.27 16.75 -0.26
N LEU A 142 1.28 17.55 0.11
CA LEU A 142 0.44 17.33 1.27
C LEU A 142 -1.03 17.38 0.86
N ASP A 143 -1.77 16.36 1.24
CA ASP A 143 -3.21 16.23 1.03
C ASP A 143 -3.91 16.29 2.39
N ALA A 144 -4.59 17.41 2.68
CA ALA A 144 -5.32 17.61 3.92
C ALA A 144 -6.71 16.96 3.89
N ALA A 145 -7.12 16.39 5.01
CA ALA A 145 -8.46 15.85 5.22
C ALA A 145 -8.94 16.18 6.65
N ASP A 146 -10.22 15.91 6.93
CA ASP A 146 -10.71 15.99 8.30
C ASP A 146 -10.06 14.88 9.14
N GLY A 147 -9.50 15.26 10.29
CA GLY A 147 -8.86 14.32 11.20
C GLY A 147 -7.47 13.82 10.79
N GLY A 148 -6.88 14.33 9.69
CA GLY A 148 -5.53 13.92 9.30
C GLY A 148 -5.06 14.48 7.97
N TYR A 149 -3.88 14.04 7.53
CA TYR A 149 -3.31 14.38 6.23
C TYR A 149 -2.32 13.33 5.76
N VAL A 150 -2.00 13.37 4.47
CA VAL A 150 -0.98 12.52 3.86
C VAL A 150 0.13 13.42 3.33
N VAL A 151 1.38 13.06 3.59
CA VAL A 151 2.56 13.71 2.99
C VAL A 151 3.26 12.72 2.09
N THR A 152 3.59 13.17 0.88
CA THR A 152 4.33 12.41 -0.12
C THR A 152 5.60 13.14 -0.49
N VAL A 153 6.74 12.45 -0.59
CA VAL A 153 8.00 12.99 -1.12
C VAL A 153 8.49 12.13 -2.27
N SER A 154 8.78 12.76 -3.40
CA SER A 154 9.16 12.09 -4.66
C SER A 154 10.06 12.99 -5.52
N GLN A 155 10.41 12.50 -6.72
CA GLN A 155 11.21 13.24 -7.72
C GLN A 155 12.55 13.74 -7.16
N ILE A 156 13.23 12.88 -6.41
CA ILE A 156 14.44 13.25 -5.68
C ILE A 156 15.61 13.35 -6.66
N ARG A 157 16.30 14.50 -6.62
CA ARG A 157 17.47 14.77 -7.47
C ARG A 157 18.66 15.20 -6.63
N LEU A 158 19.82 14.66 -6.95
CA LEU A 158 21.08 15.01 -6.34
C LEU A 158 21.84 15.97 -7.26
N LEU A 159 22.22 17.13 -6.73
CA LEU A 159 23.30 17.96 -7.27
C LEU A 159 24.51 17.78 -6.37
N ASN A 160 25.67 17.46 -6.95
CA ASN A 160 26.92 17.75 -6.24
C ASN A 160 27.24 19.24 -6.42
N SER A 161 27.99 19.83 -5.51
CA SER A 161 28.35 21.26 -5.55
C SER A 161 29.21 21.67 -6.77
N TRP A 162 29.66 20.72 -7.59
CA TRP A 162 30.62 20.92 -8.67
C TRP A 162 30.04 20.76 -10.10
N PHE A 163 28.83 20.20 -10.27
CA PHE A 163 28.23 19.93 -11.59
C PHE A 163 26.83 20.54 -11.78
N ALA A 164 26.46 20.59 -13.06
CA ALA A 164 25.39 21.39 -13.62
C ALA A 164 23.97 20.94 -13.25
N TYR A 165 23.14 21.95 -13.07
CA TYR A 165 21.68 21.86 -13.11
C TYR A 165 21.20 21.37 -14.50
N PRO A 166 20.12 20.57 -14.59
CA PRO A 166 19.32 20.05 -13.48
C PRO A 166 19.97 18.82 -12.81
N GLY A 167 19.69 18.62 -11.53
CA GLY A 167 20.22 17.51 -10.75
C GLY A 167 19.92 16.14 -11.32
N THR A 168 20.74 15.16 -10.95
CA THR A 168 20.59 13.77 -11.39
C THR A 168 19.54 13.05 -10.55
N PRO A 169 18.56 12.35 -11.15
CA PRO A 169 17.63 11.50 -10.40
C PRO A 169 18.39 10.51 -9.50
N ILE A 170 17.99 10.40 -8.24
CA ILE A 170 18.70 9.60 -7.23
C ILE A 170 18.78 8.11 -7.61
N GLU A 171 17.80 7.63 -8.38
CA GLU A 171 17.69 6.25 -8.87
C GLU A 171 18.75 5.90 -9.90
N SER A 172 19.28 6.88 -10.63
CA SER A 172 20.36 6.67 -11.61
C SER A 172 21.61 6.07 -10.97
N TYR A 173 21.80 6.32 -9.67
CA TYR A 173 22.92 5.82 -8.89
C TYR A 173 22.76 4.37 -8.42
N LYS A 174 21.69 3.66 -8.82
CA LYS A 174 21.43 2.25 -8.47
C LYS A 174 22.66 1.36 -8.70
N ARG A 175 23.38 1.57 -9.81
CA ARG A 175 24.57 0.82 -10.20
C ARG A 175 25.90 1.49 -9.85
N SER A 176 25.89 2.66 -9.21
CA SER A 176 27.12 3.36 -8.86
C SER A 176 27.91 2.57 -7.80
N PRO A 177 29.22 2.35 -7.98
CA PRO A 177 30.10 1.69 -7.02
C PRO A 177 30.60 2.64 -5.91
N GLU A 178 30.19 3.91 -5.92
CA GLU A 178 30.72 4.93 -5.02
C GLU A 178 30.39 4.66 -3.54
N LYS A 179 31.43 4.54 -2.70
CA LYS A 179 31.28 4.34 -1.26
C LYS A 179 30.61 5.53 -0.55
N ASN A 180 30.80 6.73 -1.07
CA ASN A 180 30.22 7.95 -0.48
C ASN A 180 28.72 8.05 -0.72
N LEU A 181 28.22 7.43 -1.78
CA LEU A 181 26.80 7.42 -2.12
C LEU A 181 25.94 6.81 -1.01
N ILE A 182 26.39 5.73 -0.36
CA ILE A 182 25.64 5.12 0.75
C ILE A 182 25.33 6.13 1.85
N ARG A 183 26.30 6.98 2.20
CA ARG A 183 26.10 8.04 3.20
C ARG A 183 25.18 9.14 2.70
N VAL A 184 25.27 9.50 1.42
CA VAL A 184 24.35 10.47 0.80
C VAL A 184 22.92 9.94 0.84
N LEU A 185 22.71 8.66 0.52
CA LEU A 185 21.40 8.01 0.59
C LEU A 185 20.89 7.97 2.03
N GLN A 186 21.72 7.56 3.00
CA GLN A 186 21.36 7.56 4.42
C GLN A 186 21.01 8.96 4.94
N GLY A 187 21.81 9.97 4.59
CA GLY A 187 21.53 11.36 4.95
C GLY A 187 20.26 11.88 4.30
N THR A 188 19.99 11.49 3.05
CA THR A 188 18.74 11.83 2.34
C THR A 188 17.53 11.21 3.05
N ASP A 189 17.60 9.93 3.40
CA ASP A 189 16.56 9.22 4.16
C ASP A 189 16.26 9.94 5.49
N GLN A 190 17.32 10.26 6.23
CA GLN A 190 17.18 10.95 7.50
C GLN A 190 16.56 12.34 7.33
N LYS A 191 16.98 13.13 6.33
CA LYS A 191 16.39 14.46 6.07
C LYS A 191 14.91 14.39 5.73
N ILE A 192 14.47 13.37 5.00
CA ILE A 192 13.04 13.18 4.69
C ILE A 192 12.27 12.83 5.96
N LYS A 193 12.78 11.90 6.77
CA LYS A 193 12.19 11.53 8.07
C LYS A 193 12.12 12.72 9.04
N ASP A 194 13.16 13.54 9.10
CA ASP A 194 13.19 14.76 9.91
C ASP A 194 12.14 15.77 9.41
N THR A 195 11.95 15.88 8.10
CA THR A 195 10.93 16.74 7.49
C THR A 195 9.52 16.30 7.90
N PHE A 196 9.24 15.00 7.81
CA PHE A 196 8.01 14.38 8.29
C PHE A 196 7.75 14.64 9.77
N ALA A 197 8.78 14.47 10.62
CA ALA A 197 8.66 14.77 12.03
C ALA A 197 8.39 16.27 12.29
N SER A 198 9.06 17.16 11.55
CA SER A 198 8.94 18.61 11.69
C SER A 198 7.54 19.13 11.34
N ILE A 199 7.01 18.76 10.17
CA ILE A 199 5.66 19.18 9.76
C ILE A 199 4.61 18.62 10.71
N ASN A 200 4.75 17.36 11.13
CA ASN A 200 3.79 16.75 12.04
C ASN A 200 3.77 17.40 13.42
N LYS A 201 4.96 17.67 13.97
CA LYS A 201 5.07 18.43 15.21
C LYS A 201 4.38 19.79 15.07
N PHE A 202 4.67 20.54 13.99
CA PHE A 202 4.11 21.87 13.79
C PHE A 202 2.59 21.87 13.67
N VAL A 203 2.02 20.97 12.86
CA VAL A 203 0.57 20.85 12.67
C VAL A 203 -0.14 20.50 13.98
N LEU A 204 0.45 19.65 14.82
CA LEU A 204 -0.14 19.25 16.10
C LEU A 204 -0.03 20.32 17.19
N THR A 205 1.05 21.10 17.23
CA THR A 205 1.31 22.03 18.35
C THR A 205 0.79 23.44 18.12
N GLU A 206 0.62 23.89 16.88
CA GLU A 206 0.21 25.26 16.59
C GLU A 206 -1.29 25.44 16.88
N SER A 207 -1.68 25.85 18.08
CA SER A 207 -3.04 26.32 18.36
C SER A 207 -3.19 27.79 17.95
N LEU A 208 -4.31 28.12 17.29
CA LEU A 208 -4.74 29.51 17.09
C LEU A 208 -4.92 30.24 18.42
#